data_AF-A0A931Z2R6-F1
#
_entry.id   AF-A0A931Z2R6-F1
#
_cell.length_a   1.000
_cell.length_b   1.000
_cell.length_c   1.000
_cell.angle_alpha   90.00
_cell.angle_beta   90.00
_cell.angle_gamma   90.00
#
_symmetry.space_group_name_H-M   'P 1'
#
loop_
_entity.id
_entity.type
_entity.pdbx_description
1 polymer ?
#
loop_
_entity_poly.entity_id
_entity_poly.type
_entity_poly.pdbx_seq_one_letter_code
_entity_poly.pdbx_strand_id
1 'polypeptide(L)'
;MNRLWKFGPRKFPAAGLILPAPQAIEGEALTAVRTKLKLDPEDPIDAQQLAKLFAVFAEAMLALDQLAWNVWRNAAPKSPIRRDTAQGDLRTVTRRSLSGDAESAAAQVQVQKQIDASRQLIAGLLAGLGPAGKNFARRFQQRYTPDAIRELVRTEGGGKGDAQYWKKHTELAAEITETVIEDDVQAAVVKYAEDLMRGAKGE
;
A
#
# COMPACT_ATOMS: atom_id res chain seq x y z
N MET A 1 34.71 70.79 -21.91
CA MET A 1 34.03 69.64 -22.55
C MET A 1 34.46 68.35 -21.84
N ASN A 2 33.68 67.89 -20.86
CA ASN A 2 33.92 66.64 -20.12
C ASN A 2 32.69 65.73 -20.30
N ARG A 3 32.82 64.62 -21.04
CA ARG A 3 31.76 63.60 -21.13
C ARG A 3 32.02 62.51 -20.08
N LEU A 4 31.28 62.60 -18.98
CA LEU A 4 31.12 61.51 -18.01
C LEU A 4 30.25 60.41 -18.62
N TRP A 5 30.84 59.24 -18.86
CA TRP A 5 30.11 58.03 -19.17
C TRP A 5 29.41 57.51 -17.90
N LYS A 6 28.11 57.75 -17.78
CA LYS A 6 27.26 57.07 -16.78
C LYS A 6 27.04 55.63 -17.24
N PHE A 7 27.75 54.67 -16.64
CA PHE A 7 27.33 53.28 -16.69
C PHE A 7 26.07 53.14 -15.80
N GLY A 8 24.90 53.00 -16.43
CA GLY A 8 23.68 52.61 -15.74
C GLY A 8 23.78 51.19 -15.18
N PRO A 9 23.00 50.86 -14.13
CA PRO A 9 23.00 49.52 -13.56
C PRO A 9 22.52 48.52 -14.61
N ARG A 10 23.42 47.60 -14.96
CA ARG A 10 23.19 46.53 -15.93
C ARG A 10 22.05 45.64 -15.44
N LYS A 11 21.02 45.49 -16.27
CA LYS A 11 19.91 44.54 -16.11
C LYS A 11 20.43 43.11 -16.35
N PHE A 12 21.13 42.54 -15.38
CA PHE A 12 21.66 41.17 -15.45
C PHE A 12 20.64 40.02 -15.29
N PRO A 13 19.43 40.17 -14.70
CA PRO A 13 18.52 39.03 -14.53
C PRO A 13 17.92 38.52 -15.86
N ALA A 14 17.83 39.36 -16.88
CA ALA A 14 17.17 39.02 -18.16
C ALA A 14 18.01 38.12 -19.07
N ALA A 15 19.30 37.90 -18.75
CA ALA A 15 20.22 37.13 -19.58
C ALA A 15 20.30 35.63 -19.20
N GLY A 16 19.55 35.16 -18.20
CA GLY A 16 19.61 33.76 -17.74
C GLY A 16 20.96 33.33 -17.14
N LEU A 17 21.87 34.29 -16.89
CA LEU A 17 23.21 34.07 -16.34
C LEU A 17 23.24 34.03 -14.81
N ILE A 18 22.09 34.20 -14.16
CA ILE A 18 21.93 34.08 -12.71
C ILE A 18 20.99 32.90 -12.50
N LEU A 19 21.50 31.82 -11.90
CA LEU A 19 20.62 30.80 -11.36
C LEU A 19 19.69 31.48 -10.35
N PRO A 20 18.35 31.35 -10.48
CA PRO A 20 17.45 31.89 -9.48
C PRO A 20 17.89 31.36 -8.11
N ALA A 21 18.00 32.26 -7.13
CA ALA A 21 18.35 31.86 -5.77
C ALA A 21 17.38 30.76 -5.32
N PRO A 22 17.84 29.77 -4.54
CA PRO A 22 16.95 28.74 -3.99
C PRO A 22 15.79 29.43 -3.28
N GLN A 23 14.58 29.19 -3.76
CA GLN A 23 13.38 29.77 -3.17
C GLN A 23 13.18 29.10 -1.80
N ALA A 24 13.04 29.91 -0.74
CA ALA A 24 12.80 29.38 0.59
C ALA A 24 11.45 28.66 0.63
N ILE A 25 11.37 27.59 1.43
CA ILE A 25 10.10 26.90 1.70
C ILE A 25 9.33 27.77 2.69
N GLU A 26 8.15 28.25 2.28
CA GLU A 26 7.37 29.23 3.05
C GLU A 26 5.92 28.77 3.24
N GLY A 27 5.20 29.47 4.12
CA GLY A 27 3.76 29.33 4.30
C GLY A 27 3.31 27.95 4.78
N GLU A 28 2.26 27.44 4.14
CA GLU A 28 1.60 26.18 4.50
C GLU A 28 2.54 24.97 4.33
N ALA A 29 3.37 24.96 3.29
CA ALA A 29 4.33 23.88 3.04
C ALA A 29 5.36 23.74 4.17
N LEU A 30 5.90 24.87 4.65
CA LEU A 30 6.83 24.89 5.79
C LEU A 30 6.15 24.38 7.06
N THR A 31 4.92 24.85 7.31
CA THR A 31 4.12 24.44 8.48
C THR A 31 3.83 22.93 8.46
N ALA A 32 3.48 22.39 7.28
CA ALA A 32 3.21 20.97 7.11
C ALA A 32 4.47 20.11 7.34
N VAL A 33 5.61 20.50 6.78
CA VAL A 33 6.89 19.80 6.99
C VAL A 33 7.27 19.79 8.47
N ARG A 34 7.25 20.95 9.14
CA ARG A 34 7.56 21.05 10.57
C ARG A 34 6.66 20.17 11.43
N THR A 35 5.36 20.21 11.16
CA THR A 35 4.38 19.40 11.89
C THR A 35 4.62 17.90 11.69
N LYS A 36 4.86 17.45 10.45
CA LYS A 36 5.05 16.03 10.14
C LYS A 36 6.38 15.48 10.64
N LEU A 37 7.44 16.29 10.60
CA LEU A 37 8.77 15.92 11.08
C LEU A 37 8.99 16.25 12.56
N LYS A 38 8.01 16.88 13.22
CA LYS A 38 8.08 17.33 14.62
C LYS A 38 9.30 18.24 14.90
N LEU A 39 9.52 19.20 14.01
CA LEU A 39 10.58 20.19 14.13
C LEU A 39 10.11 21.40 14.92
N ASP A 40 11.01 22.00 15.70
CA ASP A 40 10.74 23.24 16.41
C ASP A 40 10.69 24.45 15.44
N PRO A 41 10.02 25.56 15.81
CA PRO A 41 9.93 26.74 14.95
C PRO A 41 11.29 27.37 14.59
N GLU A 42 12.31 27.14 15.43
CA GLU A 42 13.67 27.65 15.24
C GLU A 42 14.59 26.68 14.49
N ASP A 43 14.15 25.44 14.23
CA ASP A 43 14.96 24.47 13.52
C ASP A 43 15.16 24.90 12.05
N PRO A 44 16.42 25.01 11.58
CA PRO A 44 16.71 25.37 10.20
C PRO A 44 16.33 24.22 9.26
N ILE A 45 15.61 24.53 8.18
CA ILE A 45 15.27 23.57 7.13
C ILE A 45 16.04 23.93 5.86
N ASP A 46 17.02 23.10 5.51
CA ASP A 46 17.73 23.19 4.25
C ASP A 46 16.92 22.51 3.13
N ALA A 47 16.53 23.27 2.12
CA ALA A 47 15.70 22.77 1.03
C ALA A 47 16.39 21.67 0.20
N GLN A 48 17.72 21.72 0.06
CA GLN A 48 18.48 20.71 -0.68
C GLN A 48 18.54 19.39 0.08
N GLN A 49 18.74 19.43 1.40
CA GLN A 49 18.70 18.24 2.27
C GLN A 49 17.29 17.67 2.34
N LEU A 50 16.26 18.53 2.41
CA LEU A 50 14.87 18.08 2.37
C LEU A 50 14.55 17.38 1.04
N ALA A 51 15.02 17.89 -0.09
CA ALA A 51 14.83 17.25 -1.40
C ALA A 51 15.52 15.89 -1.49
N LYS A 52 16.75 15.76 -0.94
CA LYS A 52 17.45 14.46 -0.85
C LYS A 52 16.68 13.47 0.03
N LEU A 53 16.17 13.93 1.17
CA LEU A 53 15.37 13.13 2.08
C LEU A 53 14.07 12.67 1.42
N PHE A 54 13.38 13.59 0.73
CA PHE A 54 12.18 13.29 -0.05
C PHE A 54 12.45 12.23 -1.12
N ALA A 55 13.57 12.31 -1.85
CA ALA A 55 13.92 11.33 -2.86
C ALA A 55 14.04 9.91 -2.28
N VAL A 56 14.66 9.75 -1.10
CA VAL A 56 14.76 8.47 -0.39
C VAL A 56 13.39 7.94 0.02
N PHE A 57 12.54 8.79 0.61
CA PHE A 57 11.18 8.39 0.98
C PHE A 57 10.31 8.04 -0.23
N ALA A 58 10.44 8.81 -1.32
CA ALA A 58 9.71 8.57 -2.56
C ALA A 58 10.11 7.24 -3.18
N GLU A 59 11.41 6.92 -3.22
CA GLU A 59 11.91 5.62 -3.70
C GLU A 59 11.32 4.47 -2.89
N ALA A 60 11.39 4.54 -1.55
CA ALA A 60 10.83 3.53 -0.67
C ALA A 60 9.32 3.35 -0.88
N MET A 61 8.56 4.45 -0.98
CA MET A 61 7.12 4.38 -1.21
C MET A 61 6.75 3.84 -2.59
N LEU A 62 7.47 4.20 -3.64
CA LEU A 62 7.25 3.67 -4.99
C LEU A 62 7.51 2.15 -5.03
N ALA A 63 8.57 1.69 -4.36
CA ALA A 63 8.89 0.27 -4.26
C ALA A 63 7.82 -0.51 -3.47
N LEU A 64 7.40 0.03 -2.31
CA LEU A 64 6.37 -0.58 -1.46
C LEU A 64 5.02 -0.66 -2.16
N ASP A 65 4.61 0.43 -2.83
CA ASP A 65 3.40 0.47 -3.63
C ASP A 65 3.40 -0.60 -4.72
N GLN A 66 4.49 -0.69 -5.50
CA GLN A 66 4.60 -1.69 -6.56
C GLN A 66 4.58 -3.12 -6.00
N LEU A 67 5.28 -3.36 -4.90
CA LEU A 67 5.32 -4.66 -4.22
C LEU A 67 3.92 -5.06 -3.73
N ALA A 68 3.24 -4.17 -3.01
CA ALA A 68 1.91 -4.43 -2.45
C ALA A 68 0.91 -4.78 -3.56
N TRP A 69 0.89 -4.03 -4.65
CA TRP A 69 0.00 -4.30 -5.78
C TRP A 69 0.39 -5.57 -6.56
N ASN A 70 1.66 -5.96 -6.59
CA ASN A 70 2.09 -7.23 -7.18
C ASN A 70 1.65 -8.42 -6.33
N VAL A 71 1.88 -8.37 -5.02
CA VAL A 71 1.40 -9.38 -4.06
C VAL A 71 -0.11 -9.50 -4.17
N TRP A 72 -0.82 -8.37 -4.20
CA TRP A 72 -2.28 -8.35 -4.36
C TRP A 72 -2.77 -9.05 -5.62
N ARG A 73 -2.15 -8.76 -6.77
CA ARG A 73 -2.55 -9.35 -8.05
C ARG A 73 -2.38 -10.87 -8.07
N ASN A 74 -1.32 -11.36 -7.42
CA ASN A 74 -1.05 -12.78 -7.29
C ASN A 74 -1.98 -13.45 -6.28
N ALA A 75 -2.21 -12.79 -5.15
CA ALA A 75 -3.03 -13.32 -4.06
C ALA A 75 -4.53 -13.32 -4.40
N ALA A 76 -5.00 -12.26 -5.06
CA ALA A 76 -6.41 -12.01 -5.34
C ALA A 76 -6.68 -11.69 -6.83
N PRO A 77 -6.34 -12.60 -7.77
CA PRO A 77 -6.44 -12.33 -9.20
C PRO A 77 -7.88 -12.03 -9.65
N LYS A 78 -8.88 -12.55 -8.94
CA LYS A 78 -10.31 -12.35 -9.23
C LYS A 78 -10.94 -11.15 -8.51
N SER A 79 -10.21 -10.46 -7.63
CA SER A 79 -10.77 -9.34 -6.87
C SER A 79 -11.20 -8.18 -7.79
N PRO A 80 -12.33 -7.51 -7.54
CA PRO A 80 -12.67 -6.27 -8.23
C PRO A 80 -11.77 -5.09 -7.82
N ILE A 81 -11.01 -5.22 -6.72
CA ILE A 81 -10.12 -4.16 -6.24
C ILE A 81 -8.88 -4.12 -7.13
N ARG A 82 -8.75 -3.02 -7.86
CA ARG A 82 -7.66 -2.77 -8.79
C ARG A 82 -6.96 -1.46 -8.46
N ARG A 83 -5.69 -1.40 -8.85
CA ARG A 83 -4.92 -0.17 -8.79
C ARG A 83 -5.57 0.85 -9.73
N ASP A 84 -5.94 2.02 -9.20
CA ASP A 84 -6.43 3.14 -10.00
C ASP A 84 -5.27 3.81 -10.75
N THR A 85 -5.12 3.47 -12.03
CA THR A 85 -4.09 4.00 -12.93
C THR A 85 -4.69 4.88 -14.03
N ALA A 86 -5.94 5.33 -13.92
CA ALA A 86 -6.58 6.18 -14.93
C ALA A 86 -5.81 7.49 -15.16
N GLN A 87 -5.16 7.97 -14.10
CA GLN A 87 -4.31 9.16 -14.08
C GLN A 87 -2.80 8.80 -14.09
N GLY A 88 -2.46 7.57 -14.48
CA GLY A 88 -1.09 7.06 -14.43
C GLY A 88 -0.71 6.44 -13.08
N ASP A 89 0.49 5.87 -13.04
CA ASP A 89 1.07 5.27 -11.84
C ASP A 89 1.54 6.33 -10.82
N LEU A 90 1.91 5.87 -9.62
CA LEU A 90 2.32 6.75 -8.52
C LEU A 90 3.49 7.67 -8.92
N ARG A 91 4.42 7.16 -9.73
CA ARG A 91 5.54 7.94 -10.26
C ARG A 91 5.05 9.06 -11.18
N THR A 92 4.12 8.76 -12.08
CA THR A 92 3.57 9.71 -13.05
C THR A 92 2.79 10.82 -12.35
N VAL A 93 1.93 10.49 -11.39
CA VAL A 93 1.15 11.50 -10.64
C VAL A 93 2.05 12.34 -9.73
N THR A 94 3.07 11.74 -9.10
CA THR A 94 4.04 12.46 -8.26
C THR A 94 4.86 13.44 -9.08
N ARG A 95 5.26 13.08 -10.30
CA ARG A 95 5.95 14.00 -11.21
C ARG A 95 5.07 15.20 -11.56
N ARG A 96 3.79 14.98 -11.85
CA ARG A 96 2.83 16.04 -12.20
C ARG A 96 2.54 16.97 -11.03
N SER A 97 2.57 16.48 -9.79
CA SER A 97 2.38 17.33 -8.60
C SER A 97 3.56 18.26 -8.28
N LEU A 98 4.61 18.29 -9.10
CA LEU A 98 5.79 19.14 -8.90
C LEU A 98 5.83 20.33 -9.88
N SER A 99 4.89 20.45 -10.82
CA SER A 99 4.88 21.53 -11.82
C SER A 99 4.52 22.90 -11.24
N GLY A 100 3.83 22.96 -10.10
CA GLY A 100 3.45 24.20 -9.42
C GLY A 100 2.29 24.96 -10.06
N ASP A 101 1.62 24.39 -11.06
CA ASP A 101 0.43 24.95 -11.72
C ASP A 101 -0.89 24.42 -11.11
N ALA A 102 -2.04 24.82 -11.66
CA ALA A 102 -3.34 24.32 -11.19
C ALA A 102 -3.49 22.80 -11.37
N GLU A 103 -2.80 22.20 -12.35
CA GLU A 103 -2.76 20.75 -12.53
C GLU A 103 -1.99 20.07 -11.38
N SER A 104 -0.99 20.74 -10.82
CA SER A 104 -0.21 20.30 -9.67
C SER A 104 -1.07 20.07 -8.42
N ALA A 105 -2.03 20.94 -8.14
CA ALA A 105 -2.92 20.80 -6.98
C ALA A 105 -3.84 19.57 -7.12
N ALA A 106 -4.41 19.35 -8.30
CA ALA A 106 -5.21 18.16 -8.58
C ALA A 106 -4.35 16.88 -8.53
N ALA A 107 -3.13 16.93 -9.08
CA ALA A 107 -2.17 15.83 -9.01
C ALA A 107 -1.77 15.50 -7.57
N GLN A 108 -1.63 16.50 -6.69
CA GLN A 108 -1.30 16.29 -5.28
C GLN A 108 -2.40 15.53 -4.54
N VAL A 109 -3.68 15.84 -4.80
CA VAL A 109 -4.82 15.08 -4.26
C VAL A 109 -4.77 13.63 -4.76
N GLN A 110 -4.42 13.41 -6.04
CA GLN A 110 -4.29 12.07 -6.58
C GLN A 110 -3.12 11.29 -5.98
N VAL A 111 -1.97 11.94 -5.72
CA VAL A 111 -0.84 11.34 -5.01
C VAL A 111 -1.29 10.88 -3.62
N GLN A 112 -1.98 11.73 -2.88
CA GLN A 112 -2.50 11.39 -1.55
C GLN A 112 -3.45 10.18 -1.61
N LYS A 113 -4.41 10.18 -2.54
CA LYS A 113 -5.33 9.06 -2.76
C LYS A 113 -4.61 7.75 -3.07
N GLN A 114 -3.59 7.78 -3.93
CA GLN A 114 -2.83 6.57 -4.27
C GLN A 114 -1.99 6.07 -3.10
N ILE A 115 -1.34 6.96 -2.35
CA ILE A 115 -0.60 6.60 -1.12
C ILE A 115 -1.55 6.01 -0.08
N ASP A 116 -2.74 6.59 0.11
CA ASP A 116 -3.74 6.08 1.05
C ASP A 116 -4.24 4.68 0.67
N ALA A 117 -4.52 4.45 -0.62
CA ALA A 117 -4.90 3.13 -1.13
C ALA A 117 -3.79 2.09 -0.91
N SER A 118 -2.54 2.46 -1.17
CA SER A 118 -1.41 1.54 -0.96
C SER A 118 -1.16 1.29 0.53
N ARG A 119 -1.34 2.29 1.41
CA ARG A 119 -1.30 2.08 2.86
C ARG A 119 -2.40 1.13 3.32
N GLN A 120 -3.64 1.30 2.86
CA GLN A 120 -4.75 0.43 3.20
C GLN A 120 -4.50 -1.00 2.72
N LEU A 121 -3.99 -1.18 1.50
CA LEU A 121 -3.67 -2.50 0.97
C LEU A 121 -2.59 -3.19 1.82
N ILE A 122 -1.50 -2.50 2.13
CA ILE A 122 -0.42 -3.02 2.97
C ILE A 122 -0.96 -3.39 4.35
N ALA A 123 -1.73 -2.50 4.99
CA ALA A 123 -2.31 -2.76 6.30
C ALA A 123 -3.24 -3.98 6.28
N GLY A 124 -4.02 -4.15 5.22
CA GLY A 124 -4.96 -5.25 5.07
C GLY A 124 -4.27 -6.60 4.87
N LEU A 125 -3.22 -6.61 4.03
CA LEU A 125 -2.37 -7.78 3.84
C LEU A 125 -1.69 -8.22 5.14
N LEU A 126 -1.17 -7.27 5.92
CA LEU A 126 -0.52 -7.56 7.22
C LEU A 126 -1.53 -7.99 8.28
N ALA A 127 -2.66 -7.31 8.39
CA ALA A 127 -3.72 -7.63 9.35
C ALA A 127 -4.32 -9.02 9.10
N GLY A 128 -4.39 -9.44 7.84
CA GLY A 128 -4.91 -10.75 7.45
C GLY A 128 -4.07 -11.94 7.91
N LEU A 129 -2.78 -11.74 8.22
CA LEU A 129 -1.87 -12.83 8.63
C LEU A 129 -2.30 -13.46 9.97
N GLY A 130 -2.73 -12.66 10.94
CA GLY A 130 -3.11 -13.17 12.27
C GLY A 130 -4.34 -14.09 12.22
N PRO A 131 -5.47 -13.66 11.62
CA PRO A 131 -6.67 -14.47 11.49
C PRO A 131 -6.53 -15.67 10.55
N ALA A 132 -5.55 -15.69 9.64
CA ALA A 132 -5.36 -16.79 8.69
C ALA A 132 -5.19 -18.13 9.39
N GLY A 133 -4.30 -18.21 10.40
CA GLY A 133 -4.11 -19.44 11.18
C GLY A 133 -5.36 -19.87 11.95
N LYS A 134 -6.12 -18.93 12.53
CA LYS A 134 -7.37 -19.23 13.24
C LYS A 134 -8.46 -19.75 12.28
N ASN A 135 -8.56 -19.18 11.08
CA ASN A 135 -9.52 -19.61 10.08
C ASN A 135 -9.20 -21.01 9.56
N PHE A 136 -7.94 -21.28 9.25
CA PHE A 136 -7.48 -22.62 8.88
C PHE A 136 -7.76 -23.62 10.00
N ALA A 137 -7.33 -23.34 11.23
CA ALA A 137 -7.56 -24.22 12.38
C ALA A 137 -9.05 -24.52 12.61
N ARG A 138 -9.92 -23.52 12.47
CA ARG A 138 -11.38 -23.69 12.60
C ARG A 138 -11.94 -24.58 11.49
N ARG A 139 -11.57 -24.34 10.22
CA ARG A 139 -12.01 -25.19 9.09
C ARG A 139 -11.53 -26.63 9.26
N PHE A 140 -10.28 -26.78 9.69
CA PHE A 140 -9.69 -28.06 10.02
C PHE A 140 -10.50 -28.77 11.10
N GLN A 141 -10.74 -28.14 12.25
CA GLN A 141 -11.53 -28.73 13.32
C GLN A 141 -12.95 -29.11 12.89
N GLN A 142 -13.60 -28.29 12.06
CA GLN A 142 -14.94 -28.58 11.56
C GLN A 142 -15.02 -29.80 10.64
N ARG A 143 -13.95 -30.08 9.87
CA ARG A 143 -13.95 -31.16 8.86
C ARG A 143 -13.32 -32.46 9.37
N TYR A 144 -12.39 -32.37 10.32
CA TYR A 144 -11.54 -33.48 10.75
C TYR A 144 -11.81 -34.00 12.16
N THR A 145 -12.82 -33.48 12.86
CA THR A 145 -13.22 -34.03 14.16
C THR A 145 -13.85 -35.42 14.03
N PRO A 146 -13.72 -36.29 15.04
CA PRO A 146 -14.36 -37.61 15.04
C PRO A 146 -15.87 -37.54 14.77
N ASP A 147 -16.55 -36.54 15.32
CA ASP A 147 -18.00 -36.36 15.12
C ASP A 147 -18.34 -35.95 13.69
N ALA A 148 -17.55 -35.05 13.07
CA ALA A 148 -17.71 -34.68 11.68
C ALA A 148 -17.51 -35.87 10.74
N ILE A 149 -16.50 -36.71 11.01
CA ILE A 149 -16.24 -37.94 10.25
C ILE A 149 -17.38 -38.94 10.41
N ARG A 150 -17.89 -39.13 11.63
CA ARG A 150 -19.02 -40.02 11.90
C ARG A 150 -20.26 -39.58 11.14
N GLU A 151 -20.54 -38.29 11.11
CA GLU A 151 -21.69 -37.73 10.40
C GLU A 151 -21.56 -37.88 8.88
N LEU A 152 -20.37 -37.65 8.32
CA LEU A 152 -20.09 -37.89 6.90
C LEU A 152 -20.31 -39.35 6.51
N VAL A 153 -19.76 -40.30 7.28
CA VAL A 153 -19.96 -41.74 7.04
C VAL A 153 -21.44 -42.12 7.11
N ARG A 154 -22.19 -41.57 8.09
CA ARG A 154 -23.63 -41.81 8.25
C ARG A 154 -24.42 -41.29 7.04
N THR A 155 -24.06 -40.10 6.54
CA THR A 155 -24.72 -39.47 5.39
C THR A 155 -24.48 -40.23 4.09
N GLU A 156 -23.32 -40.89 3.96
CA GLU A 156 -22.95 -41.74 2.83
C GLU A 156 -23.55 -43.17 2.90
N GLY A 157 -24.43 -43.44 3.86
CA GLY A 157 -25.03 -44.77 4.06
C GLY A 157 -24.08 -45.79 4.67
N GLY A 158 -22.96 -45.34 5.23
CA GLY A 158 -22.01 -46.17 5.96
C GLY A 158 -22.55 -46.62 7.33
N GLY A 159 -21.97 -47.70 7.83
CA GLY A 159 -22.28 -48.32 9.12
C GLY A 159 -21.40 -47.84 10.28
N LYS A 160 -21.58 -48.47 11.44
CA LYS A 160 -20.91 -48.11 12.71
C LYS A 160 -19.51 -48.71 12.88
N GLY A 161 -18.85 -49.09 11.80
CA GLY A 161 -17.60 -49.85 11.86
C GLY A 161 -16.35 -48.95 11.86
N ASP A 162 -15.41 -49.22 12.76
CA ASP A 162 -14.14 -48.47 12.87
C ASP A 162 -13.35 -48.42 11.56
N ALA A 163 -13.40 -49.48 10.75
CA ALA A 163 -12.77 -49.51 9.44
C ALA A 163 -13.32 -48.46 8.46
N GLN A 164 -14.62 -48.15 8.53
CA GLN A 164 -15.26 -47.16 7.66
C GLN A 164 -14.94 -45.74 8.13
N TYR A 165 -14.92 -45.50 9.45
CA TYR A 165 -14.48 -44.22 10.01
C TYR A 165 -12.99 -43.95 9.73
N TRP A 166 -12.13 -44.96 9.86
CA TRP A 166 -10.71 -44.85 9.52
C TRP A 166 -10.50 -44.58 8.03
N LYS A 167 -11.21 -45.31 7.16
CA LYS A 167 -11.19 -45.06 5.71
C LYS A 167 -11.57 -43.61 5.41
N LYS A 168 -12.67 -43.12 5.99
CA LYS A 168 -13.11 -41.74 5.76
C LYS A 168 -12.13 -40.71 6.30
N HIS A 169 -11.54 -40.95 7.47
CA HIS A 169 -10.48 -40.10 8.01
C HIS A 169 -9.29 -40.02 7.06
N THR A 170 -8.80 -41.15 6.54
CA THR A 170 -7.67 -41.18 5.60
C THR A 170 -7.99 -40.48 4.27
N GLU A 171 -9.22 -40.62 3.77
CA GLU A 171 -9.70 -39.91 2.58
C GLU A 171 -9.67 -38.39 2.79
N LEU A 172 -10.29 -37.90 3.87
CA LEU A 172 -10.30 -36.47 4.16
C LEU A 172 -8.88 -35.96 4.41
N ALA A 173 -8.05 -36.72 5.14
CA ALA A 173 -6.70 -36.30 5.48
C ALA A 173 -5.82 -36.15 4.24
N ALA A 174 -6.05 -36.96 3.20
CA ALA A 174 -5.38 -36.83 1.92
C ALA A 174 -5.76 -35.54 1.17
N GLU A 175 -6.90 -34.92 1.50
CA GLU A 175 -7.28 -33.60 0.97
C GLU A 175 -6.48 -32.45 1.59
N ILE A 176 -5.84 -32.65 2.75
CA ILE A 176 -5.01 -31.64 3.40
C ILE A 176 -3.62 -31.64 2.75
N THR A 177 -3.52 -30.95 1.64
CA THR A 177 -2.25 -30.71 0.96
C THR A 177 -1.67 -29.36 1.39
N GLU A 178 -0.38 -29.17 1.18
CA GLU A 178 0.29 -27.88 1.35
C GLU A 178 -0.47 -26.77 0.60
N THR A 179 -0.89 -27.05 -0.65
CA THR A 179 -1.68 -26.13 -1.47
C THR A 179 -3.00 -25.72 -0.82
N VAL A 180 -3.73 -26.65 -0.20
CA VAL A 180 -5.00 -26.32 0.48
C VAL A 180 -4.77 -25.41 1.69
N ILE A 181 -3.68 -25.64 2.44
CA ILE A 181 -3.32 -24.79 3.57
C ILE A 181 -2.92 -23.40 3.09
N GLU A 182 -2.10 -23.32 2.04
CA GLU A 182 -1.69 -22.06 1.41
C GLU A 182 -2.89 -21.30 0.88
N ASP A 183 -3.80 -21.96 0.16
CA ASP A 183 -5.04 -21.36 -0.36
C ASP A 183 -5.92 -20.82 0.76
N ASP A 184 -6.07 -21.56 1.87
CA ASP A 184 -6.84 -21.13 3.03
C ASP A 184 -6.23 -19.90 3.71
N VAL A 185 -4.91 -19.90 3.89
CA VAL A 185 -4.17 -18.77 4.46
C VAL A 185 -4.28 -17.55 3.55
N GLN A 186 -4.04 -17.74 2.25
CA GLN A 186 -4.13 -16.69 1.25
C GLN A 186 -5.55 -16.14 1.16
N ALA A 187 -6.58 -16.98 1.17
CA ALA A 187 -7.98 -16.55 1.15
C ALA A 187 -8.33 -15.71 2.39
N ALA A 188 -7.83 -16.08 3.57
CA ALA A 188 -8.00 -15.27 4.76
C ALA A 188 -7.31 -13.91 4.65
N VAL A 189 -6.04 -13.87 4.20
CA VAL A 189 -5.30 -12.63 4.00
C VAL A 189 -6.00 -11.71 3.00
N VAL A 190 -6.41 -12.27 1.86
CA VAL A 190 -7.14 -11.55 0.81
C VAL A 190 -8.43 -10.98 1.34
N LYS A 191 -9.22 -11.76 2.08
CA LYS A 191 -10.48 -11.28 2.66
C LYS A 191 -10.28 -10.04 3.53
N TYR A 192 -9.32 -10.06 4.45
CA TYR A 192 -9.04 -8.91 5.31
C TYR A 192 -8.54 -7.69 4.52
N ALA A 193 -7.70 -7.92 3.51
CA ALA A 193 -7.28 -6.86 2.61
C ALA A 193 -8.47 -6.25 1.84
N GLU A 194 -9.42 -7.06 1.37
CA GLU A 194 -10.63 -6.55 0.73
C GLU A 194 -11.51 -5.75 1.70
N ASP A 195 -11.75 -6.29 2.89
CA ASP A 195 -12.60 -5.66 3.91
C ASP A 195 -12.03 -4.29 4.30
N LEU A 196 -10.72 -4.20 4.52
CA LEU A 196 -10.08 -2.93 4.85
C LEU A 196 -10.11 -1.94 3.67
N MET A 197 -9.84 -2.40 2.45
CA MET A 197 -9.84 -1.57 1.24
C MET A 197 -11.23 -1.05 0.88
N ARG A 198 -12.30 -1.79 1.22
CA ARG A 198 -13.70 -1.36 1.03
C ARG A 198 -14.20 -0.45 2.15
N GLY A 199 -13.40 -0.23 3.19
CA GLY A 199 -13.77 0.62 4.33
C GLY A 199 -14.64 -0.08 5.38
N ALA A 200 -14.58 -1.41 5.49
CA ALA A 200 -15.29 -2.12 6.54
C ALA A 200 -14.60 -1.87 7.90
N LYS A 201 -15.34 -1.23 8.80
CA LYS A 201 -15.08 -1.17 10.24
C LYS A 201 -14.80 -2.59 10.74
N GLY A 202 -13.72 -2.77 11.49
CA GLY A 202 -13.60 -3.90 12.37
C GLY A 202 -14.79 -3.91 13.33
N GLU A 203 -15.54 -5.01 13.33
CA GLU A 203 -16.27 -5.50 14.49
C GLU A 203 -15.44 -6.60 15.15
#